data_AF-A0A382SMC6-F1
#
_entry.id   AF-A0A382SMC6-F1
#
_cell.length_a   1.000
_cell.length_b   1.000
_cell.length_c   1.000
_cell.angle_alpha   90.00
_cell.angle_beta   90.00
_cell.angle_gamma   90.00
#
_symmetry.space_group_name_H-M   'P 1'
#
loop_
_entity.id
_entity.type
_entity.pdbx_description
1 polymer ?
#
loop_
_entity_poly.entity_id
_entity_poly.type
_entity_poly.pdbx_seq_one_letter_code
_entity_poly.pdbx_strand_id
1 'polypeptide(L)' 'VVVTGIGIISSIGTNRQAVTAALRHGSSGIVYSDEYEELGFRSRVCGSIDID' A
#
# COMPACT_ATOMS: atom_id res chain seq x y z
N VAL A 1 -23.12 -9.67 18.38
CA VAL A 1 -21.92 -9.92 17.55
C VAL A 1 -21.24 -8.59 17.34
N VAL A 2 -19.92 -8.50 17.56
CA VAL A 2 -19.13 -7.28 17.43
C VAL A 2 -17.76 -7.60 16.82
N VAL A 3 -17.07 -6.58 16.31
CA VAL A 3 -15.68 -6.69 15.85
C VAL A 3 -14.75 -6.60 17.07
N THR A 4 -13.93 -7.62 17.30
CA THR A 4 -12.99 -7.71 18.42
C THR A 4 -11.52 -7.57 18.01
N GLY A 5 -11.23 -7.46 16.71
CA GLY A 5 -9.88 -7.30 16.19
C GLY A 5 -9.85 -6.85 14.74
N ILE A 6 -8.72 -6.27 14.32
CA ILE A 6 -8.44 -5.87 12.93
C ILE A 6 -6.98 -6.16 12.60
N GLY A 7 -6.74 -6.64 11.39
CA GLY A 7 -5.42 -6.77 10.76
C GLY A 7 -5.46 -6.12 9.38
N ILE A 8 -4.37 -5.47 8.98
CA ILE A 8 -4.26 -4.80 7.70
C ILE A 8 -2.81 -4.79 7.22
N ILE A 9 -2.63 -5.15 5.95
CA ILE A 9 -1.42 -4.93 5.17
C ILE A 9 -1.89 -4.23 3.89
N SER A 10 -1.35 -3.05 3.61
CA SER A 10 -1.75 -2.19 2.51
C SER A 10 -0.54 -1.44 1.96
N SER A 11 -0.65 -0.92 0.75
CA SER A 11 0.39 -0.09 0.12
C SER A 11 0.70 1.21 0.88
N ILE A 12 -0.22 1.63 1.76
CA ILE A 12 -0.05 2.80 2.64
C ILE A 12 0.40 2.42 4.07
N GLY A 13 0.68 1.14 4.34
CA GLY A 13 1.18 0.68 5.63
C GLY A 13 0.90 -0.80 5.93
N THR A 14 1.83 -1.43 6.64
CA THR A 14 1.80 -2.86 7.00
C THR A 14 1.14 -3.16 8.35
N ASN A 15 0.65 -2.14 9.05
CA ASN A 15 -0.07 -2.28 10.30
C ASN A 15 -1.08 -1.14 10.51
N ARG A 16 -1.94 -1.30 11.51
CA ARG A 16 -3.01 -0.35 11.83
C ARG A 16 -2.50 1.07 12.11
N GLN A 17 -1.37 1.22 12.81
CA GLN A 17 -0.80 2.52 13.15
C GLN A 17 -0.30 3.24 11.90
N ALA A 18 0.47 2.55 11.06
CA ALA A 18 0.98 3.07 9.79
C ALA A 18 -0.16 3.49 8.85
N VAL A 19 -1.15 2.63 8.66
CA VAL A 19 -2.32 2.93 7.83
C VAL A 19 -3.10 4.13 8.38
N THR A 20 -3.30 4.21 9.69
CA THR A 20 -4.00 5.36 10.30
C THR A 20 -3.25 6.67 10.07
N ALA A 21 -1.91 6.64 10.20
CA ALA A 21 -1.08 7.81 9.93
C ALA A 21 -1.16 8.22 8.45
N ALA A 22 -1.03 7.28 7.51
CA ALA A 22 -1.11 7.58 6.09
C ALA A 22 -2.47 8.17 5.69
N LEU A 23 -3.57 7.61 6.22
CA LEU A 23 -4.92 8.13 6.00
C LEU A 23 -5.10 9.56 6.53
N ARG A 24 -4.52 9.88 7.69
CA ARG A 24 -4.59 11.23 8.27
C ARG A 24 -3.76 12.26 7.50
N HIS A 25 -2.60 11.86 7.00
CA HIS A 25 -1.68 12.75 6.28
C HIS A 25 -1.93 12.79 4.77
N GLY A 26 -2.81 11.93 4.23
CA GLY A 26 -3.04 11.82 2.80
C GLY A 26 -1.84 11.23 2.03
N SER A 27 -1.06 10.38 2.69
CA SER A 27 0.13 9.76 2.09
C SER A 27 -0.27 8.69 1.08
N SER A 28 0.13 8.85 -0.17
CA SER A 28 -0.10 7.86 -1.22
C SER A 28 0.83 6.65 -1.06
N GLY A 29 0.29 5.46 -1.30
CA GLY A 29 1.06 4.21 -1.37
C GLY A 29 1.41 3.79 -2.80
N ILE A 30 1.15 4.65 -3.78
CA ILE A 30 1.44 4.35 -5.18
C ILE A 30 2.89 4.71 -5.49
N VAL A 31 3.61 3.74 -6.03
CA VAL A 31 5.01 3.86 -6.42
C VAL A 31 5.19 3.49 -7.89
N TYR A 32 6.34 3.84 -8.44
CA TYR A 32 6.75 3.37 -9.76
C TYR A 32 7.10 1.88 -9.70
N SER A 33 6.75 1.14 -10.75
CA SER A 33 7.04 -0.28 -10.88
C SER A 33 8.01 -0.49 -12.03
N ASP A 34 9.27 -0.76 -11.70
CA ASP A 34 10.31 -1.09 -12.67
C ASP A 34 9.95 -2.36 -13.45
N GLU A 35 9.36 -3.35 -12.78
CA GLU A 35 8.85 -4.58 -13.41
C GLU A 35 7.82 -4.28 -14.51
N TYR A 36 6.88 -3.36 -14.27
CA TYR A 36 5.87 -3.01 -15.27
C TYR A 36 6.48 -2.27 -16.46
N GLU A 37 7.54 -1.50 -16.24
CA GLU A 37 8.31 -0.91 -17.34
C GLU A 37 9.04 -1.98 -18.15
N GLU A 38 9.73 -2.92 -17.50
CA GLU A 38 10.46 -4.01 -18.17
C GLU A 38 9.54 -4.92 -18.98
N LEU A 39 8.33 -5.18 -18.48
CA LEU A 39 7.30 -5.96 -19.19
C LEU A 39 6.62 -5.17 -20.32
N GLY A 40 6.97 -3.90 -20.54
CA GLY A 40 6.42 -3.07 -21.60
C GLY A 40 4.98 -2.62 -21.38
N PHE A 41 4.51 -2.57 -20.12
CA PHE A 41 3.16 -2.15 -19.81
C PHE A 41 3.00 -0.62 -19.94
N ARG A 42 1.79 -0.19 -20.33
CA ARG A 42 1.47 1.24 -20.42
C ARG A 42 1.35 1.90 -19.04
N SER A 43 0.78 1.19 -18.06
CA SER A 43 0.73 1.64 -16.68
C SER A 43 2.01 1.20 -15.98
N ARG A 44 2.74 2.14 -15.39
CA ARG A 44 4.03 1.90 -14.72
C ARG A 44 3.99 2.21 -13.22
N VAL A 45 2.79 2.31 -12.68
CA VAL A 45 2.56 2.62 -11.27
C VAL A 45 1.72 1.54 -10.63
N CYS A 46 2.04 1.20 -9.38
CA CYS A 46 1.29 0.24 -8.60
C CYS A 46 1.32 0.60 -7.11
N GLY A 47 0.34 0.10 -6.36
CA GLY A 47 0.39 0.13 -4.90
C GLY A 47 1.23 -1.03 -4.39
N SER A 48 2.55 -0.97 -4.59
CA SER A 48 3.45 -2.02 -4.10
C SER A 48 3.38 -2.11 -2.59
N ILE A 49 3.47 -3.32 -2.07
CA ILE A 49 3.50 -3.56 -0.63
C ILE A 49 4.91 -4.04 -0.31
N ASP A 50 5.60 -3.27 0.52
CA ASP A 50 6.89 -3.65 1.05
C ASP A 50 6.68 -4.54 2.29
N ILE A 51 6.89 -5.84 2.12
CA ILE A 51 6.78 -6.85 3.19
C ILE A 51 8.14 -7.52 3.32
N ASP A 52 8.98 -6.97 4.19
CA ASP A 52 10.13 -7.68 4.77
C ASP A 52 9.69 -8.63 5.91
#